data_AF-A0AAU5YXN4-F1
#
_entry.id   AF-A0AAU5YXN4-F1
#
_cell.length_a   1.000
_cell.length_b   1.000
_cell.length_c   1.000
_cell.angle_alpha   90.00
_cell.angle_beta   90.00
_cell.angle_gamma   90.00
#
_symmetry.space_group_name_H-M   'P 1'
#
loop_
_entity.id
_entity.type
_entity.pdbx_description
1 polymer ?
#
loop_
_entity_poly.entity_id
_entity_poly.type
_entity_poly.pdbx_seq_one_letter_code
_entity_poly.pdbx_strand_id
1 'polypeptide(L)'
;MTYADVGARDTSRGKPWRAELAAQLGVSEKTLDRTVFEGECAGLWTVHAQTRPVTEGADPKKINDANIYVLRDAEFWRNEWVDPLESGQKAADVAKARVSARVEAKRAAGIEPMGGRKKKPQVEGGVTSDATSSGGGGVMGDATPGVMGDATPGVMGDALIKIPVVESPPQEPASPPVRPSVGVEDPRANETDGRTGAVDSEEKQAEARPTAEGGDPAAADATPQSSSNEGAVPATPGMSTDGGRETTPGMEVLARVGRLNETFKLAGKPFLDQARELDMRIADSEAAGDAWRVSDLVSMLSAPLNGPIRVSAGAVIADRIRKLPRTPRSAMLMLPGQSTGEDRPMAGERSVPNAADRTVNDSIARRTRGECPECRADSPGGTVCGDCLGWPKCVSGCGRAVRGGGTCETCEYAAHHATIAATASEDGKCPGHGGKPCGKRAVTLGLCATCRIKAETDRNSVIADWETARDQIVAAAKAAEERQPENAPF
;
A
#
# COMPACT_ATOMS: atom_id res chain seq x y z
N MET A 1 -4.47 2.89 23.14
CA MET A 1 -3.61 2.60 21.98
C MET A 1 -3.01 3.92 21.49
N THR A 2 -1.91 4.35 22.09
CA THR A 2 -1.11 5.43 21.50
C THR A 2 -0.55 4.87 20.19
N TYR A 3 -0.72 5.58 19.06
CA TYR A 3 0.06 5.34 17.84
C TYR A 3 1.50 5.83 18.08
N ALA A 4 2.09 5.41 19.20
CA ALA A 4 3.51 5.44 19.46
C ALA A 4 3.95 4.01 19.16
N ASP A 5 4.42 3.82 17.94
CA ASP A 5 5.13 2.62 17.53
C ASP A 5 6.13 2.21 18.63
N VAL A 6 5.95 1.01 19.17
CA VAL A 6 6.73 0.43 20.27
C VAL A 6 8.08 -0.11 19.77
N GLY A 7 8.43 0.13 18.51
CA GLY A 7 9.81 0.04 18.04
C GLY A 7 10.52 1.35 18.29
N ALA A 8 11.47 1.38 19.22
CA ALA A 8 12.41 2.48 19.42
C ALA A 8 13.20 2.79 18.12
N ARG A 9 12.59 3.55 17.21
CA ARG A 9 13.26 4.21 16.10
C ARG A 9 13.52 5.63 16.56
N ASP A 10 14.80 5.92 16.76
CA ASP A 10 15.37 7.21 17.08
C ASP A 10 14.61 8.37 16.38
N THR A 11 13.77 9.07 17.15
CA THR A 11 12.87 10.14 16.69
C THR A 11 13.61 11.46 16.48
N SER A 12 14.95 11.48 16.59
CA SER A 12 15.78 12.65 16.29
C SER A 12 15.59 13.16 14.86
N ARG A 13 15.33 12.26 13.89
CA ARG A 13 15.10 12.60 12.48
C ARG A 13 13.63 12.87 12.18
N GLY A 14 13.13 14.02 12.63
CA GLY A 14 11.78 14.49 12.30
C GLY A 14 11.54 14.49 10.79
N LYS A 15 10.67 13.58 10.34
CA LYS A 15 10.09 13.49 8.99
C LYS A 15 8.68 12.87 9.10
N PRO A 16 7.79 13.10 8.12
CA PRO A 16 6.43 13.58 8.36
C PRO A 16 5.43 12.44 8.58
N TRP A 17 5.05 12.23 9.84
CA TRP A 17 4.02 11.27 10.23
C TRP A 17 2.70 11.43 9.47
N ARG A 18 2.37 12.65 9.05
CA ARG A 18 1.13 12.97 8.33
C ARG A 18 1.03 12.29 6.95
N ALA A 19 2.05 12.40 6.11
CA ALA A 19 2.05 11.83 4.77
C ALA A 19 2.08 10.30 4.83
N GLU A 20 2.88 9.76 5.75
CA GLU A 20 2.99 8.32 5.98
C GLU A 20 1.69 7.73 6.53
N LEU A 21 1.09 8.37 7.54
CA LEU A 21 -0.20 7.93 8.09
C LEU A 21 -1.32 7.99 7.04
N ALA A 22 -1.36 9.05 6.23
CA ALA A 22 -2.32 9.15 5.13
C ALA A 22 -2.12 8.02 4.11
N ALA A 23 -0.87 7.71 3.74
CA ALA A 23 -0.53 6.62 2.84
C ALA A 23 -0.88 5.24 3.41
N GLN A 24 -0.59 4.98 4.68
CA GLN A 24 -0.94 3.73 5.37
C GLN A 24 -2.46 3.51 5.44
N LEU A 25 -3.22 4.58 5.66
CA LEU A 25 -4.68 4.55 5.66
C LEU A 25 -5.30 4.56 4.25
N GLY A 26 -4.50 4.75 3.20
CA GLY A 26 -4.98 4.84 1.82
C GLY A 26 -5.86 6.07 1.56
N VAL A 27 -5.66 7.16 2.30
CA VAL A 27 -6.42 8.41 2.18
C VAL A 27 -5.51 9.58 1.79
N SER A 28 -6.10 10.67 1.31
CA SER A 28 -5.33 11.91 1.08
C SER A 28 -4.95 12.58 2.41
N GLU A 29 -3.83 13.30 2.45
CA GLU A 29 -3.43 14.10 3.62
C GLU A 29 -4.50 15.11 4.06
N LYS A 30 -5.31 15.60 3.11
CA LYS A 30 -6.43 16.49 3.37
C LYS A 30 -7.59 15.78 4.06
N THR A 31 -7.87 14.55 3.64
CA THR A 31 -8.88 13.70 4.29
C THR A 31 -8.44 13.38 5.71
N LEU A 32 -7.18 13.00 5.90
CA LEU A 32 -6.61 12.74 7.22
C LEU A 32 -6.74 13.96 8.13
N ASP A 33 -6.32 15.15 7.67
CA ASP A 33 -6.44 16.39 8.46
C ASP A 33 -7.86 16.72 8.86
N ARG A 34 -8.81 16.57 7.94
CA ARG A 34 -10.22 16.81 8.22
C ARG A 34 -10.71 15.84 9.29
N THR A 35 -10.44 14.55 9.11
CA THR A 35 -10.85 13.51 10.06
C THR A 35 -10.25 13.79 11.43
N VAL A 36 -8.93 14.02 11.51
CA VAL A 36 -8.21 14.40 12.74
C VAL A 36 -8.84 15.64 13.37
N PHE A 37 -9.14 16.69 12.62
CA PHE A 37 -9.74 17.88 13.21
C PHE A 37 -11.16 17.64 13.74
N GLU A 38 -11.95 16.81 13.06
CA GLU A 38 -13.30 16.41 13.50
C GLU A 38 -13.24 15.56 14.77
N GLY A 39 -12.36 14.57 14.85
CA GLY A 39 -12.24 13.76 16.07
C GLY A 39 -11.63 14.51 17.25
N GLU A 40 -10.88 15.60 17.02
CA GLU A 40 -10.43 16.49 18.08
C GLU A 40 -11.60 17.30 18.64
N CYS A 41 -12.52 17.75 17.76
CA CYS A 41 -13.76 18.40 18.19
C CYS A 41 -14.68 17.44 18.96
N ALA A 42 -14.68 16.15 18.58
CA ALA A 42 -15.37 15.09 19.33
C ALA A 42 -14.60 14.62 20.58
N GLY A 43 -13.41 15.15 20.89
CA GLY A 43 -12.63 14.72 22.04
C GLY A 43 -12.11 13.27 21.97
N LEU A 44 -12.10 12.64 20.80
CA LEU A 44 -11.60 11.27 20.58
C LEU A 44 -10.06 11.22 20.63
N TRP A 45 -9.41 12.31 20.24
CA TRP A 45 -7.97 12.47 20.38
C TRP A 45 -7.61 13.91 20.74
N THR A 46 -6.43 14.08 21.34
CA THR A 46 -5.84 15.38 21.66
C THR A 46 -4.61 15.58 20.77
N VAL A 47 -4.49 16.74 20.12
CA VAL A 47 -3.36 17.04 19.23
C VAL A 47 -2.38 17.95 19.96
N HIS A 48 -1.21 17.43 20.32
CA HIS A 48 -0.13 18.26 20.86
C HIS A 48 0.70 18.78 19.68
N ALA A 49 0.52 20.06 19.36
CA ALA A 49 1.34 20.72 18.35
C ALA A 49 2.77 20.88 18.87
N GLN A 50 3.71 20.12 18.29
CA GLN A 50 5.14 20.37 18.53
C GLN A 50 5.69 21.22 17.39
N THR A 51 5.89 22.50 17.68
CA THR A 51 6.76 23.34 16.85
C THR A 51 8.20 22.96 17.18
N ARG A 52 8.89 22.25 16.28
CA ARG A 52 10.35 22.12 16.41
C ARG A 52 10.96 23.52 16.25
N PRO A 53 11.89 23.94 17.12
CA PRO A 53 12.66 25.15 16.87
C PRO A 53 13.35 25.00 15.51
N VAL A 54 13.20 26.03 14.67
CA VAL A 54 13.82 26.08 13.35
C VAL A 54 15.32 25.95 13.57
N THR A 55 15.90 24.82 13.18
CA THR A 55 17.36 24.70 13.06
C THR A 55 17.79 25.69 12.01
N GLU A 56 18.82 26.49 12.28
CA GLU A 56 19.32 27.52 11.36
C GLU A 56 19.52 26.91 9.97
N GLY A 57 18.81 27.45 8.96
CA GLY A 57 18.84 26.97 7.57
C GLY A 57 17.69 26.05 7.15
N ALA A 58 16.82 25.60 8.06
CA ALA A 58 15.61 24.86 7.70
C ALA A 58 14.52 25.79 7.17
N ASP A 59 13.84 25.38 6.10
CA ASP A 59 12.71 26.12 5.53
C ASP A 59 11.67 26.41 6.62
N PRO A 60 11.35 27.69 6.91
CA PRO A 60 10.33 28.06 7.92
C PRO A 60 8.91 27.60 7.54
N LYS A 61 8.78 26.96 6.39
CA LYS A 61 7.56 26.37 5.84
C LYS A 61 7.27 24.96 6.36
N LYS A 62 8.22 24.29 7.03
CA LYS A 62 8.10 22.91 7.54
C LYS A 62 8.00 22.81 9.07
N ILE A 63 7.55 23.88 9.72
CA ILE A 63 7.55 24.01 11.19
C ILE A 63 6.53 23.08 11.89
N ASN A 64 5.54 22.53 11.17
CA ASN A 64 4.38 21.85 11.76
C ASN A 64 4.37 20.31 11.60
N ASP A 65 5.50 19.67 11.25
CA ASP A 65 5.49 18.25 10.84
C ASP A 65 5.53 17.22 11.98
N ALA A 66 5.43 17.65 13.25
CA ALA A 66 5.61 16.78 14.43
C ALA A 66 4.45 16.83 15.43
N ASN A 67 3.20 16.97 14.99
CA ASN A 67 2.06 16.85 15.89
C ASN A 67 2.02 15.45 16.53
N ILE A 68 1.85 15.38 17.85
CA ILE A 68 1.62 14.13 18.57
C ILE A 68 0.11 13.97 18.78
N TYR A 69 -0.43 12.85 18.29
CA TYR A 69 -1.84 12.49 18.44
C TYR A 69 -2.00 11.55 19.64
N VAL A 70 -2.68 12.01 20.69
CA VAL A 70 -2.99 11.19 21.88
C VAL A 70 -4.43 10.73 21.77
N LEU A 71 -4.62 9.43 21.54
CA LEU A 71 -5.94 8.80 21.45
C LEU A 71 -6.52 8.63 22.87
N ARG A 72 -7.77 9.07 23.09
CA ARG A 72 -8.50 8.87 24.35
C ARG A 72 -9.38 7.62 24.30
N ASP A 73 -8.82 6.52 23.82
CA ASP A 73 -9.57 5.28 23.61
C ASP A 73 -9.92 4.56 24.92
N ALA A 74 -9.10 4.70 25.97
CA ALA A 74 -9.37 4.06 27.25
C ALA A 74 -10.72 4.48 27.88
N GLU A 75 -11.06 5.77 27.82
CA GLU A 75 -12.34 6.29 28.32
C GLU A 75 -13.51 5.77 27.48
N PHE A 76 -13.32 5.68 26.16
CA PHE A 76 -14.31 5.13 25.24
C PHE A 76 -14.58 3.65 25.52
N TRP A 77 -13.53 2.83 25.67
CA TRP A 77 -13.66 1.39 25.94
C TRP A 77 -14.22 1.08 27.32
N ARG A 78 -14.06 1.97 28.30
CA ARG A 78 -14.63 1.81 29.65
C ARG A 78 -16.07 2.34 29.77
N ASN A 79 -16.67 2.83 28.68
CA ASN A 79 -17.96 3.55 28.70
C ASN A 79 -17.95 4.78 29.65
N GLU A 80 -16.77 5.35 29.89
CA GLU A 80 -16.58 6.56 30.71
C GLU A 80 -16.50 7.83 29.84
N TRP A 81 -16.42 7.67 28.52
CA TRP A 81 -16.34 8.79 27.59
C TRP A 81 -17.65 9.59 27.60
N VAL A 82 -17.52 10.87 27.87
CA VAL A 82 -18.60 11.85 27.78
C VAL A 82 -18.35 12.68 26.53
N ASP A 83 -19.32 12.73 25.63
CA ASP A 83 -19.23 13.57 24.43
C ASP A 83 -19.05 15.03 24.84
N PRO A 84 -17.94 15.70 24.47
CA PRO A 84 -17.75 17.11 24.79
C PRO A 84 -18.70 18.03 24.02
N LEU A 85 -19.42 17.51 23.02
CA LEU A 85 -20.38 18.26 22.22
C LEU A 85 -21.74 18.32 22.90
N GLU A 86 -22.48 19.40 22.67
CA GLU A 86 -23.87 19.50 23.15
C GLU A 86 -24.77 18.49 22.43
N SER A 87 -25.85 18.06 23.10
CA SER A 87 -26.80 17.12 22.51
C SER A 87 -27.33 17.61 21.16
N GLY A 88 -27.12 16.79 20.11
CA GLY A 88 -27.54 17.07 18.74
C GLY A 88 -26.52 17.82 17.87
N GLN A 89 -25.39 18.28 18.43
CA GLN A 89 -24.30 18.86 17.65
C GLN A 89 -23.48 17.76 16.96
N LYS A 90 -23.09 18.00 15.70
CA LYS A 90 -22.18 17.11 14.98
C LYS A 90 -20.76 17.66 15.05
N ALA A 91 -19.79 16.79 15.30
CA ALA A 91 -18.37 17.15 15.32
C ALA A 91 -17.91 17.86 14.03
N ALA A 92 -18.45 17.46 12.88
CA ALA A 92 -18.17 18.09 11.59
C ALA A 92 -18.64 19.56 11.51
N ASP A 93 -19.77 19.90 12.11
CA ASP A 93 -20.30 21.26 12.11
C ASP A 93 -19.48 22.16 13.05
N VAL A 94 -19.11 21.65 14.21
CA VAL A 94 -18.22 22.34 15.16
C VAL A 94 -16.82 22.54 14.57
N ALA A 95 -16.29 21.52 13.89
CA ALA A 95 -15.04 21.62 13.14
C ALA A 95 -15.12 22.72 12.06
N LYS A 96 -16.18 22.73 11.25
CA LYS A 96 -16.39 23.76 10.23
C LYS A 96 -16.44 25.17 10.84
N ALA A 97 -17.14 25.34 11.96
CA ALA A 97 -17.23 26.61 12.69
C ALA A 97 -15.87 27.07 13.26
N ARG A 98 -15.06 26.15 13.80
CA ARG A 98 -13.71 26.47 14.27
C ARG A 98 -12.77 26.87 13.14
N VAL A 99 -12.86 26.22 11.98
CA VAL A 99 -12.07 26.59 10.80
C VAL A 99 -12.48 27.97 10.29
N SER A 100 -13.77 28.28 10.18
CA SER A 100 -14.24 29.61 9.77
C SER A 100 -13.80 30.69 10.76
N ALA A 101 -13.93 30.45 12.07
CA ALA A 101 -13.46 31.38 13.10
C ALA A 101 -11.94 31.62 13.01
N ARG A 102 -11.13 30.59 12.72
CA ARG A 102 -9.68 30.74 12.51
C ARG A 102 -9.36 31.54 11.25
N VAL A 103 -10.13 31.38 10.18
CA VAL A 103 -9.97 32.17 8.94
C VAL A 103 -10.36 33.63 9.18
N GLU A 104 -11.46 33.88 9.88
CA GLU A 104 -11.90 35.22 10.27
C GLU A 104 -10.89 35.90 11.19
N ALA A 105 -10.36 35.20 12.19
CA ALA A 105 -9.31 35.72 13.08
C ALA A 105 -8.03 36.08 12.30
N LYS A 106 -7.63 35.25 11.31
CA LYS A 106 -6.50 35.58 10.43
C LYS A 106 -6.77 36.81 9.56
N ARG A 107 -7.98 36.92 9.01
CA ARG A 107 -8.40 38.10 8.24
C ARG A 107 -8.42 39.36 9.10
N ALA A 108 -8.93 39.27 10.33
CA ALA A 108 -8.93 40.35 11.31
C ALA A 108 -7.51 40.77 11.72
N ALA A 109 -6.57 39.81 11.78
CA ALA A 109 -5.15 40.07 12.01
C ALA A 109 -4.42 40.65 10.77
N GLY A 110 -5.13 40.97 9.68
CA GLY A 110 -4.53 41.52 8.46
C GLY A 110 -3.70 40.51 7.66
N ILE A 111 -3.79 39.21 7.96
CA ILE A 111 -3.11 38.17 7.20
C ILE A 111 -3.97 37.88 5.96
N GLU A 112 -3.63 38.53 4.85
CA GLU A 112 -4.29 38.27 3.58
C GLU A 112 -3.98 36.83 3.10
N PRO A 113 -5.00 36.07 2.66
CA PRO A 113 -4.75 34.78 2.06
C PRO A 113 -3.93 34.98 0.78
N MET A 114 -2.76 34.36 0.68
CA MET A 114 -2.00 34.35 -0.57
C MET A 114 -2.89 33.70 -1.63
N GLY A 115 -3.43 34.53 -2.52
CA GLY A 115 -4.44 34.12 -3.49
C GLY A 115 -4.00 32.86 -4.21
N GLY A 116 -4.83 31.81 -4.12
CA GLY A 116 -4.63 30.58 -4.87
C GLY A 116 -4.32 30.94 -6.32
N ARG A 117 -3.26 30.33 -6.86
CA ARG A 117 -2.70 30.60 -8.19
C ARG A 117 -3.84 30.88 -9.17
N LYS A 118 -4.03 32.15 -9.55
CA LYS A 118 -5.13 32.57 -10.44
C LYS A 118 -5.13 31.61 -11.62
N LYS A 119 -6.21 30.84 -11.79
CA LYS A 119 -6.38 29.91 -12.90
C LYS A 119 -6.13 30.74 -14.15
N LYS A 120 -5.06 30.44 -14.91
CA LYS A 120 -4.80 31.17 -16.15
C LYS A 120 -6.08 31.07 -16.97
N PRO A 121 -6.64 32.19 -17.47
CA PRO A 121 -7.80 32.13 -18.34
C PRO A 121 -7.44 31.20 -19.49
N GLN A 122 -8.24 30.15 -19.65
CA GLN A 122 -8.10 29.21 -20.74
C GLN A 122 -8.36 30.02 -22.01
N VAL A 123 -7.29 30.31 -22.76
CA VAL A 123 -7.40 30.98 -24.05
C VAL A 123 -8.18 30.01 -24.95
N GLU A 124 -9.45 30.33 -25.19
CA GLU A 124 -10.25 29.67 -26.21
C GLU A 124 -9.57 29.93 -27.55
N GLY A 125 -8.88 28.91 -28.06
CA GLY A 125 -8.37 28.91 -29.41
C GLY A 125 -9.56 28.90 -30.37
N GLY A 126 -9.83 30.06 -30.96
CA GLY A 126 -10.76 30.19 -32.07
C GLY A 126 -10.32 29.32 -33.24
N VAL A 127 -11.11 28.28 -33.51
CA VAL A 127 -11.15 27.62 -34.82
C VAL A 127 -12.32 28.25 -35.57
N THR A 128 -12.02 29.18 -36.46
CA THR A 128 -12.93 29.65 -37.49
C THR A 128 -13.07 28.55 -38.53
N SER A 129 -14.21 27.86 -38.54
CA SER A 129 -14.66 27.11 -39.70
C SER A 129 -16.03 27.66 -40.11
N ASP A 130 -15.98 28.52 -41.13
CA ASP A 130 -17.11 28.89 -41.98
C ASP A 130 -17.85 27.64 -42.46
N ALA A 131 -19.12 27.54 -42.11
CA ALA A 131 -20.11 26.77 -42.86
C ALA A 131 -21.49 27.40 -42.62
N THR A 132 -21.90 28.16 -43.63
CA THR A 132 -23.27 28.53 -43.97
C THR A 132 -24.26 27.37 -43.81
N SER A 133 -25.42 27.60 -43.16
CA SER A 133 -26.75 27.38 -43.76
C SER A 133 -27.90 27.67 -42.77
N SER A 134 -28.79 28.57 -43.20
CA SER A 134 -30.26 28.55 -43.07
C SER A 134 -30.94 28.27 -41.71
N GLY A 135 -31.58 29.31 -41.17
CA GLY A 135 -33.05 29.44 -41.22
C GLY A 135 -33.90 28.64 -40.22
N GLY A 136 -34.69 29.38 -39.44
CA GLY A 136 -35.83 28.89 -38.65
C GLY A 136 -35.56 28.93 -37.14
N GLY A 137 -36.27 29.63 -36.28
CA GLY A 137 -37.67 30.06 -36.35
C GLY A 137 -38.48 29.32 -35.29
N GLY A 138 -38.62 29.91 -34.11
CA GLY A 138 -39.78 29.71 -33.26
C GLY A 138 -39.66 28.81 -32.03
N VAL A 139 -40.45 29.23 -31.03
CA VAL A 139 -41.07 28.47 -29.93
C VAL A 139 -40.24 28.28 -28.66
N MET A 140 -40.50 29.17 -27.67
CA MET A 140 -40.28 28.86 -26.26
C MET A 140 -41.33 27.83 -25.82
N GLY A 141 -40.87 26.60 -25.59
CA GLY A 141 -41.63 25.53 -24.96
C GLY A 141 -41.01 25.19 -23.60
N ASP A 142 -41.88 25.10 -22.62
CA ASP A 142 -41.62 24.90 -21.20
C ASP A 142 -41.21 23.44 -20.86
N ALA A 143 -40.61 23.28 -19.67
CA ALA A 143 -40.46 22.06 -18.86
C ALA A 143 -39.52 20.90 -19.29
N THR A 144 -38.42 20.67 -18.55
CA THR A 144 -38.33 19.68 -17.43
C THR A 144 -36.88 19.49 -16.95
N PRO A 145 -36.68 19.05 -15.68
CA PRO A 145 -35.36 18.95 -15.04
C PRO A 145 -34.80 17.53 -15.08
N GLY A 146 -33.47 17.39 -15.23
CA GLY A 146 -32.77 16.20 -14.78
C GLY A 146 -31.63 15.72 -15.67
N VAL A 147 -30.42 16.18 -15.40
CA VAL A 147 -29.19 15.40 -15.59
C VAL A 147 -28.21 15.82 -14.50
N MET A 148 -27.98 14.97 -13.49
CA MET A 148 -26.81 15.08 -12.63
C MET A 148 -25.60 14.60 -13.45
N GLY A 149 -24.82 15.54 -13.97
CA GLY A 149 -23.53 15.28 -14.57
C GLY A 149 -22.44 15.26 -13.51
N ASP A 150 -21.68 14.16 -13.48
CA ASP A 150 -20.47 13.94 -12.69
C ASP A 150 -19.49 15.12 -12.79
N ALA A 151 -19.18 15.73 -11.65
CA ALA A 151 -18.11 16.72 -11.52
C ALA A 151 -16.80 16.01 -11.16
N THR A 152 -15.88 15.90 -12.11
CA THR A 152 -14.46 15.64 -11.84
C THR A 152 -13.86 16.72 -10.94
N PRO A 153 -13.24 16.40 -9.79
CA PRO A 153 -12.54 17.40 -9.00
C PRO A 153 -11.13 17.63 -9.58
N GLY A 154 -10.98 18.78 -10.23
CA GLY A 154 -9.70 19.31 -10.71
C GLY A 154 -8.78 19.75 -9.57
N VAL A 155 -7.49 19.56 -9.82
CA VAL A 155 -6.30 19.93 -9.02
C VAL A 155 -6.34 21.39 -8.52
N MET A 156 -6.23 21.58 -7.19
CA MET A 156 -5.92 22.86 -6.55
C MET A 156 -4.69 22.65 -5.65
N GLY A 157 -3.62 23.39 -5.92
CA GLY A 157 -2.35 23.33 -5.17
C GLY A 157 -2.34 24.26 -3.95
N ASP A 158 -1.64 23.83 -2.90
CA ASP A 158 -1.49 24.54 -1.64
C ASP A 158 -0.59 25.79 -1.75
N ALA A 159 -1.01 26.87 -1.08
CA ALA A 159 -0.24 28.10 -0.87
C ALA A 159 0.16 28.22 0.62
N LEU A 160 1.42 28.58 0.85
CA LEU A 160 2.11 28.59 2.15
C LEU A 160 1.91 29.90 2.94
N ILE A 161 1.90 29.79 4.27
CA ILE A 161 1.73 30.87 5.24
C ILE A 161 3.08 31.13 5.96
N LYS A 162 3.46 32.41 6.16
CA LYS A 162 4.50 32.84 7.10
C LYS A 162 3.81 33.31 8.39
N ILE A 163 4.25 32.81 9.54
CA ILE A 163 3.75 33.20 10.88
C ILE A 163 4.83 34.04 11.57
N PRO A 164 4.55 35.29 12.02
CA PRO A 164 5.46 35.99 12.91
C PRO A 164 5.36 35.42 14.34
N VAL A 165 6.51 35.28 15.00
CA VAL A 165 6.64 34.83 16.39
C VAL A 165 6.01 35.88 17.30
N VAL A 166 4.98 35.48 18.06
CA VAL A 166 4.38 36.29 19.13
C VAL A 166 5.01 35.83 20.44
N GLU A 167 5.78 36.70 21.09
CA GLU A 167 6.32 36.48 22.44
C GLU A 167 5.17 36.35 23.44
N SER A 168 5.21 35.30 24.26
CA SER A 168 4.30 35.11 25.38
C SER A 168 4.80 35.90 26.60
N PRO A 169 3.90 36.49 27.41
CA PRO A 169 4.28 37.28 28.57
C PRO A 169 4.89 36.42 29.71
N PRO A 170 5.74 37.00 30.57
CA PRO A 170 6.45 36.27 31.61
C PRO A 170 5.52 35.80 32.74
N GLN A 171 5.65 34.54 33.14
CA GLN A 171 5.02 33.99 34.34
C GLN A 171 5.74 34.47 35.61
N GLU A 172 4.96 34.93 36.59
CA GLU A 172 5.42 35.23 37.95
C GLU A 172 5.92 33.97 38.70
N PRO A 173 7.00 34.08 39.51
CA PRO A 173 7.51 32.96 40.27
C PRO A 173 6.75 32.73 41.59
N ALA A 174 6.27 31.51 41.80
CA ALA A 174 5.78 31.04 43.09
C ALA A 174 6.94 30.64 44.03
N SER A 175 6.79 30.99 45.30
CA SER A 175 7.73 30.84 46.42
C SER A 175 8.12 29.38 46.79
N PRO A 176 9.22 29.16 47.53
CA PRO A 176 9.83 27.83 47.72
C PRO A 176 9.45 27.12 49.03
N PRO A 177 9.54 25.77 49.12
CA PRO A 177 9.53 25.07 50.39
C PRO A 177 10.95 24.60 50.82
N VAL A 178 11.39 25.18 51.94
CA VAL A 178 12.01 24.59 53.15
C VAL A 178 12.71 23.22 53.04
N ARG A 179 14.02 23.22 53.37
CA ARG A 179 14.91 22.05 53.65
C ARG A 179 14.58 21.37 55.01
N PRO A 180 15.16 20.19 55.30
CA PRO A 180 16.37 20.24 56.14
C PRO A 180 17.52 19.30 55.72
N SER A 181 18.71 19.77 56.07
CA SER A 181 20.05 19.28 55.77
C SER A 181 20.46 18.04 56.57
N VAL A 182 21.28 17.18 55.97
CA VAL A 182 22.34 16.42 56.66
C VAL A 182 23.57 16.39 55.74
N GLY A 183 24.70 16.89 56.21
CA GLY A 183 25.99 16.85 55.51
C GLY A 183 26.90 15.80 56.12
N VAL A 184 27.70 15.12 55.29
CA VAL A 184 28.89 14.39 55.72
C VAL A 184 29.97 14.56 54.64
N GLU A 185 31.19 14.67 55.14
CA GLU A 185 32.45 15.17 54.60
C GLU A 185 33.06 14.39 53.41
N ASP A 186 33.82 15.14 52.60
CA ASP A 186 34.87 14.66 51.69
C ASP A 186 36.08 14.11 52.46
N PRO A 187 36.82 13.15 51.87
CA PRO A 187 38.22 13.49 51.61
C PRO A 187 38.73 13.11 50.21
N ARG A 188 39.70 13.93 49.80
CA ARG A 188 40.50 13.94 48.56
C ARG A 188 41.41 12.71 48.34
N ALA A 189 41.85 12.64 47.08
CA ALA A 189 43.15 12.20 46.55
C ALA A 189 43.25 10.75 46.05
N ASN A 190 43.44 10.58 44.74
CA ASN A 190 44.77 10.30 44.19
C ASN A 190 44.79 10.36 42.66
N GLU A 191 45.76 11.12 42.15
CA GLU A 191 46.34 11.05 40.82
C GLU A 191 46.97 9.68 40.59
N THR A 192 46.86 9.13 39.38
CA THR A 192 47.99 8.43 38.75
C THR A 192 47.95 8.62 37.24
N ASP A 193 49.05 9.17 36.77
CA ASP A 193 49.49 9.36 35.39
C ASP A 193 49.97 8.01 34.81
N GLY A 194 49.79 7.80 33.51
CA GLY A 194 49.98 6.50 32.87
C GLY A 194 50.23 6.60 31.37
N ARG A 195 51.33 7.28 31.04
CA ARG A 195 51.87 7.56 29.71
C ARG A 195 52.73 6.40 29.19
N THR A 196 52.50 5.93 27.96
CA THR A 196 53.45 5.35 26.96
C THR A 196 52.65 5.15 25.66
N GLY A 197 53.09 5.38 24.42
CA GLY A 197 54.30 5.82 23.73
C GLY A 197 54.01 5.55 22.24
N ALA A 198 53.84 6.57 21.41
CA ALA A 198 54.77 6.94 20.34
C ALA A 198 55.33 5.77 19.50
N VAL A 199 54.97 5.72 18.21
CA VAL A 199 55.93 5.55 17.11
C VAL A 199 55.38 6.21 15.84
N ASP A 200 56.17 7.15 15.35
CA ASP A 200 56.10 7.86 14.09
C ASP A 200 56.36 6.96 12.88
N SER A 201 55.85 7.36 11.71
CA SER A 201 56.53 7.21 10.42
C SER A 201 55.89 8.16 9.39
N GLU A 202 56.45 9.37 9.29
CA GLU A 202 56.43 10.20 8.09
C GLU A 202 57.56 9.78 7.14
N GLU A 203 57.31 9.89 5.82
CA GLU A 203 58.22 10.23 4.70
C GLU A 203 57.84 9.42 3.45
N LYS A 204 57.91 9.90 2.19
CA LYS A 204 58.00 11.22 1.54
C LYS A 204 57.89 10.92 0.03
N GLN A 205 57.36 11.89 -0.72
CA GLN A 205 57.71 12.32 -2.10
C GLN A 205 58.11 11.31 -3.21
N ALA A 206 57.43 11.45 -4.36
CA ALA A 206 57.97 11.83 -5.69
C ALA A 206 56.82 11.72 -6.73
N GLU A 207 56.38 12.80 -7.40
CA GLU A 207 56.92 13.45 -8.61
C GLU A 207 56.84 12.66 -9.94
N ALA A 208 56.51 13.43 -10.99
CA ALA A 208 56.68 13.23 -12.42
C ALA A 208 55.62 12.40 -13.20
N ARG A 209 54.78 13.13 -13.94
CA ARG A 209 54.02 12.66 -15.12
C ARG A 209 54.67 13.29 -16.36
N PRO A 210 55.11 12.52 -17.38
CA PRO A 210 55.67 13.10 -18.59
C PRO A 210 54.56 13.42 -19.60
N THR A 211 54.63 14.61 -20.18
CA THR A 211 53.94 15.02 -21.42
C THR A 211 54.92 14.79 -22.57
N ALA A 212 54.52 13.98 -23.55
CA ALA A 212 55.26 13.79 -24.79
C ALA A 212 54.61 14.60 -25.91
N GLU A 213 55.45 15.37 -26.59
CA GLU A 213 55.19 16.05 -27.86
C GLU A 213 55.13 15.06 -29.03
N GLY A 214 54.51 15.48 -30.13
CA GLY A 214 54.94 15.08 -31.47
C GLY A 214 53.82 14.85 -32.48
N GLY A 215 53.73 15.73 -33.49
CA GLY A 215 53.36 15.32 -34.86
C GLY A 215 52.37 16.21 -35.61
N ASP A 216 52.84 17.29 -36.21
CA ASP A 216 52.28 17.87 -37.44
C ASP A 216 52.29 16.82 -38.59
N PRO A 217 51.42 16.94 -39.62
CA PRO A 217 51.85 17.71 -40.80
C PRO A 217 50.75 18.57 -41.46
N ALA A 218 51.18 19.80 -41.76
CA ALA A 218 51.23 20.45 -43.08
C ALA A 218 50.07 20.26 -44.08
N ALA A 219 49.54 21.42 -44.45
CA ALA A 219 48.69 21.72 -45.59
C ALA A 219 49.35 21.40 -46.96
N ALA A 220 48.50 21.09 -47.94
CA ALA A 220 48.77 21.39 -49.34
C ALA A 220 47.47 21.79 -50.04
N ASP A 221 47.48 23.01 -50.57
CA ASP A 221 46.53 23.59 -51.50
C ASP A 221 46.34 22.75 -52.77
N ALA A 222 45.09 22.69 -53.26
CA ALA A 222 44.78 22.81 -54.68
C ALA A 222 43.25 22.97 -54.88
N THR A 223 42.81 24.19 -55.17
CA THR A 223 41.59 24.45 -55.96
C THR A 223 41.90 24.18 -57.44
N PRO A 224 40.93 23.73 -58.27
CA PRO A 224 40.12 24.69 -59.01
C PRO A 224 38.64 24.29 -59.24
N GLN A 225 37.92 25.27 -59.77
CA GLN A 225 36.49 25.36 -60.07
C GLN A 225 35.94 24.30 -61.04
N SER A 226 34.63 24.03 -60.94
CA SER A 226 33.60 24.23 -61.99
C SER A 226 32.61 23.07 -62.12
N SER A 227 31.34 23.40 -61.89
CA SER A 227 30.11 22.92 -62.56
C SER A 227 30.02 21.48 -63.08
N SER A 228 29.02 20.72 -62.61
CA SER A 228 27.80 20.39 -63.39
C SER A 228 27.00 19.25 -62.74
N ASN A 229 25.68 19.34 -62.90
CA ASN A 229 24.66 18.34 -62.58
C ASN A 229 25.02 16.91 -63.04
N GLU A 230 24.59 15.90 -62.29
CA GLU A 230 23.52 14.97 -62.69
C GLU A 230 23.40 13.78 -61.72
N GLY A 231 22.16 13.54 -61.23
CA GLY A 231 21.61 12.22 -60.95
C GLY A 231 22.27 11.37 -59.86
N ALA A 232 21.93 11.59 -58.59
CA ALA A 232 22.07 10.57 -57.56
C ALA A 232 20.84 10.56 -56.62
N VAL A 233 20.06 9.49 -56.79
CA VAL A 233 19.23 8.72 -55.85
C VAL A 233 18.96 9.37 -54.47
N PRO A 234 17.69 9.46 -54.01
CA PRO A 234 17.41 9.98 -52.68
C PRO A 234 18.06 9.11 -51.61
N ALA A 235 19.09 9.65 -50.97
CA ALA A 235 19.64 9.13 -49.74
C ALA A 235 18.56 9.23 -48.66
N THR A 236 18.17 8.07 -48.17
CA THR A 236 17.40 7.88 -46.95
C THR A 236 18.02 8.73 -45.83
N PRO A 237 17.25 9.54 -45.08
CA PRO A 237 17.80 10.27 -43.96
C PRO A 237 18.34 9.26 -42.97
N GLY A 238 19.63 9.38 -42.66
CA GLY A 238 20.34 8.50 -41.75
C GLY A 238 19.52 8.30 -40.49
N MET A 239 19.14 7.04 -40.26
CA MET A 239 18.71 6.57 -38.96
C MET A 239 19.85 6.92 -38.00
N SER A 240 19.65 7.99 -37.24
CA SER A 240 20.37 8.18 -36.00
C SER A 240 20.30 6.84 -35.28
N THR A 241 21.45 6.24 -35.02
CA THR A 241 21.58 5.13 -34.09
C THR A 241 20.97 5.63 -32.79
N ASP A 242 19.71 5.26 -32.59
CA ASP A 242 18.90 5.53 -31.43
C ASP A 242 19.80 5.18 -30.24
N GLY A 243 20.26 6.21 -29.53
CA GLY A 243 21.22 6.06 -28.44
C GLY A 243 20.61 5.05 -27.49
N GLY A 244 21.14 3.83 -27.51
CA GLY A 244 20.47 2.64 -27.02
C GLY A 244 19.97 2.93 -25.63
N ARG A 245 18.65 3.16 -25.49
CA ARG A 245 18.07 3.47 -24.20
C ARG A 245 18.41 2.30 -23.30
N GLU A 246 19.25 2.55 -22.31
CA GLU A 246 19.67 1.55 -21.35
C GLU A 246 18.40 0.91 -20.79
N THR A 247 18.23 -0.38 -21.09
CA THR A 247 17.08 -1.14 -20.63
C THR A 247 17.37 -1.53 -19.20
N THR A 248 16.62 -0.97 -18.25
CA THR A 248 16.79 -1.33 -16.84
C THR A 248 16.18 -2.71 -16.56
N PRO A 249 16.62 -3.43 -15.51
CA PRO A 249 16.04 -4.72 -15.13
C PRO A 249 14.52 -4.66 -14.94
N GLY A 250 13.99 -3.59 -14.35
CA GLY A 250 12.57 -3.34 -14.18
C GLY A 250 11.84 -3.19 -15.52
N MET A 251 12.43 -2.50 -16.49
CA MET A 251 11.89 -2.41 -17.85
C MET A 251 11.86 -3.79 -18.53
N GLU A 252 12.89 -4.61 -18.36
CA GLU A 252 12.96 -5.97 -18.92
C GLU A 252 11.84 -6.86 -18.38
N VAL A 253 11.66 -6.85 -17.04
CA VAL A 253 10.59 -7.61 -16.36
C VAL A 253 9.22 -7.19 -16.90
N LEU A 254 8.92 -5.89 -16.92
CA LEU A 254 7.61 -5.39 -17.35
C LEU A 254 7.35 -5.66 -18.85
N ALA A 255 8.38 -5.55 -19.69
CA ALA A 255 8.27 -5.92 -21.10
C ALA A 255 7.96 -7.42 -21.26
N ARG A 256 8.56 -8.29 -20.44
CA ARG A 256 8.28 -9.73 -20.46
C ARG A 256 6.90 -10.08 -19.93
N VAL A 257 6.42 -9.39 -18.89
CA VAL A 257 5.04 -9.50 -18.39
C VAL A 257 4.03 -9.13 -19.48
N GLY A 258 4.25 -8.01 -20.18
CA GLY A 258 3.39 -7.58 -21.29
C GLY A 258 3.40 -8.53 -22.50
N ARG A 259 4.50 -9.27 -22.73
CA ARG A 259 4.57 -10.33 -23.75
C ARG A 259 3.83 -11.60 -23.35
N LEU A 260 3.88 -11.98 -22.07
CA LEU A 260 3.16 -13.16 -21.56
C LEU A 260 1.65 -12.91 -21.44
N ASN A 261 1.28 -11.67 -21.12
CA ASN A 261 -0.11 -11.27 -20.98
C ASN A 261 -0.32 -9.88 -21.56
N GLU A 262 -0.89 -9.81 -22.77
CA GLU A 262 -1.14 -8.54 -23.47
C GLU A 262 -2.02 -7.58 -22.68
N THR A 263 -2.89 -8.08 -21.79
CA THR A 263 -3.72 -7.22 -20.94
C THR A 263 -2.90 -6.41 -19.93
N PHE A 264 -1.66 -6.83 -19.65
CA PHE A 264 -0.71 -6.12 -18.79
C PHE A 264 0.36 -5.35 -19.57
N LYS A 265 0.22 -5.21 -20.89
CA LYS A 265 1.17 -4.43 -21.68
C LYS A 265 1.07 -2.95 -21.30
N LEU A 266 2.16 -2.42 -20.76
CA LEU A 266 2.28 -1.01 -20.40
C LEU A 266 3.06 -0.25 -21.48
N ALA A 267 2.75 1.03 -21.63
CA ALA A 267 3.45 1.93 -22.54
C ALA A 267 3.58 3.34 -21.93
N GLY A 268 4.51 4.13 -22.46
CA GLY A 268 4.68 5.53 -22.08
C GLY A 268 5.12 5.74 -20.63
N LYS A 269 4.64 6.82 -20.01
CA LYS A 269 5.04 7.21 -18.64
C LYS A 269 4.72 6.16 -17.56
N PRO A 270 3.54 5.50 -17.53
CA PRO A 270 3.26 4.44 -16.56
C PRO A 270 4.24 3.27 -16.61
N PHE A 271 4.74 2.91 -17.80
CA PHE A 271 5.77 1.87 -17.94
C PHE A 271 7.09 2.29 -17.29
N LEU A 272 7.54 3.52 -17.53
CA LEU A 272 8.78 4.05 -16.95
C LEU A 272 8.69 4.24 -15.43
N ASP A 273 7.58 4.78 -14.93
CA ASP A 273 7.37 5.01 -13.49
C ASP A 273 7.37 3.67 -12.73
N GLN A 274 6.73 2.64 -13.30
CA GLN A 274 6.66 1.32 -12.68
C GLN A 274 7.96 0.53 -12.82
N ALA A 275 8.67 0.68 -13.93
CA ALA A 275 10.01 0.11 -14.09
C ALA A 275 10.95 0.66 -13.02
N ARG A 276 10.93 1.98 -12.78
CA ARG A 276 11.75 2.62 -11.75
C ARG A 276 11.42 2.14 -10.34
N GLU A 277 10.14 1.98 -10.01
CA GLU A 277 9.74 1.40 -8.72
C GLU A 277 10.25 -0.04 -8.58
N LEU A 278 10.12 -0.85 -9.65
CA LEU A 278 10.61 -2.23 -9.64
C LEU A 278 12.13 -2.32 -9.53
N ASP A 279 12.87 -1.42 -10.18
CA ASP A 279 14.33 -1.30 -10.07
C ASP A 279 14.74 -1.04 -8.61
N MET A 280 14.03 -0.15 -7.90
CA MET A 280 14.29 0.10 -6.48
C MET A 280 14.06 -1.17 -5.63
N ARG A 281 13.02 -1.95 -5.92
CA ARG A 281 12.75 -3.22 -5.22
C ARG A 281 13.81 -4.28 -5.49
N ILE A 282 14.30 -4.36 -6.73
CA ILE A 282 15.38 -5.27 -7.10
C ILE A 282 16.65 -4.89 -6.33
N ALA A 283 17.03 -3.61 -6.37
CA ALA A 283 18.21 -3.10 -5.65
C ALA A 283 18.11 -3.32 -4.14
N ASP A 284 16.94 -3.08 -3.54
CA ASP A 284 16.69 -3.34 -2.11
C ASP A 284 16.86 -4.81 -1.74
N SER A 285 16.40 -5.72 -2.60
CA SER A 285 16.53 -7.17 -2.38
C SER A 285 17.98 -7.65 -2.50
N GLU A 286 18.72 -7.10 -3.45
CA GLU A 286 20.14 -7.39 -3.67
C GLU A 286 20.97 -6.89 -2.49
N ALA A 287 20.71 -5.67 -2.01
CA ALA A 287 21.33 -5.13 -0.81
C ALA A 287 21.01 -5.95 0.46
N ALA A 288 19.86 -6.62 0.50
CA ALA A 288 19.48 -7.54 1.57
C ALA A 288 20.13 -8.93 1.46
N GLY A 289 20.91 -9.20 0.40
CA GLY A 289 21.57 -10.49 0.16
C GLY A 289 20.64 -11.58 -0.39
N ASP A 290 19.43 -11.23 -0.82
CA ASP A 290 18.43 -12.15 -1.36
C ASP A 290 17.81 -11.54 -2.63
N ALA A 291 18.58 -11.55 -3.71
CA ALA A 291 18.22 -10.86 -4.95
C ALA A 291 17.04 -11.53 -5.65
N TRP A 292 16.07 -10.72 -6.10
CA TRP A 292 14.99 -11.17 -6.95
C TRP A 292 15.49 -11.73 -8.28
N ARG A 293 15.02 -12.93 -8.65
CA ARG A 293 15.20 -13.44 -10.02
C ARG A 293 14.15 -12.81 -10.93
N VAL A 294 14.56 -12.43 -12.14
CA VAL A 294 13.66 -11.90 -13.19
C VAL A 294 12.49 -12.86 -13.46
N SER A 295 12.73 -14.17 -13.46
CA SER A 295 11.68 -15.19 -13.63
C SER A 295 10.57 -15.10 -12.59
N ASP A 296 10.95 -14.86 -11.33
CA ASP A 296 10.04 -14.91 -10.19
C ASP A 296 9.16 -13.67 -10.17
N LEU A 297 9.77 -12.51 -10.43
CA LEU A 297 9.06 -11.25 -10.63
C LEU A 297 8.09 -11.33 -11.80
N VAL A 298 8.51 -11.89 -12.93
CA VAL A 298 7.63 -12.09 -14.08
C VAL A 298 6.47 -13.02 -13.73
N SER A 299 6.71 -14.12 -13.01
CA SER A 299 5.66 -15.05 -12.58
C SER A 299 4.62 -14.37 -11.69
N MET A 300 5.05 -13.65 -10.64
CA MET A 300 4.11 -12.96 -9.73
C MET A 300 3.36 -11.81 -10.42
N LEU A 301 4.05 -11.01 -11.23
CA LEU A 301 3.44 -9.86 -11.90
C LEU A 301 2.53 -10.29 -13.06
N SER A 302 2.74 -11.46 -13.66
CA SER A 302 1.88 -12.01 -14.72
C SER A 302 0.70 -12.85 -14.21
N ALA A 303 0.60 -13.07 -12.90
CA ALA A 303 -0.47 -13.88 -12.29
C ALA A 303 -1.88 -13.48 -12.82
N PRO A 304 -2.78 -14.44 -13.06
CA PRO A 304 -4.12 -14.12 -13.54
C PRO A 304 -4.88 -13.27 -12.51
N LEU A 305 -5.81 -12.45 -12.99
CA LEU A 305 -6.69 -11.68 -12.10
C LEU A 305 -7.90 -12.50 -11.68
N ASN A 306 -8.36 -12.28 -10.45
CA ASN A 306 -9.61 -12.83 -9.92
C ASN A 306 -10.82 -12.04 -10.45
N GLY A 307 -10.91 -11.84 -11.75
CA GLY A 307 -12.01 -11.11 -12.41
C GLY A 307 -11.57 -10.15 -13.52
N PRO A 308 -12.54 -9.51 -14.21
CA PRO A 308 -12.25 -8.53 -15.24
C PRO A 308 -11.53 -7.30 -14.65
N ILE A 309 -10.63 -6.74 -15.44
CA ILE A 309 -9.86 -5.54 -15.11
C ILE A 309 -10.85 -4.36 -14.96
N ARG A 310 -11.13 -3.94 -13.71
CA ARG A 310 -11.96 -2.75 -13.39
C ARG A 310 -11.14 -1.46 -13.28
N VAL A 311 -9.82 -1.57 -13.21
CA VAL A 311 -8.84 -0.47 -13.08
C VAL A 311 -7.82 -0.57 -14.21
N SER A 312 -7.07 0.47 -14.57
CA SER A 312 -6.10 0.35 -15.66
C SER A 312 -5.05 -0.76 -15.41
N ALA A 313 -4.52 -1.37 -16.47
CA ALA A 313 -3.45 -2.38 -16.36
C ALA A 313 -2.25 -1.86 -15.54
N GLY A 314 -1.93 -0.57 -15.71
CA GLY A 314 -0.92 0.10 -14.89
C GLY A 314 -1.27 0.11 -13.41
N ALA A 315 -2.52 0.39 -13.03
CA ALA A 315 -2.93 0.36 -11.62
C ALA A 315 -2.78 -1.05 -11.01
N VAL A 316 -3.12 -2.10 -11.76
CA VAL A 316 -2.94 -3.49 -11.33
C VAL A 316 -1.46 -3.81 -11.10
N ILE A 317 -0.60 -3.51 -12.07
CA ILE A 317 0.84 -3.80 -11.95
C ILE A 317 1.47 -2.98 -10.84
N ALA A 318 1.12 -1.69 -10.71
CA ALA A 318 1.59 -0.85 -9.61
C ALA A 318 1.16 -1.37 -8.23
N ASP A 319 -0.05 -1.91 -8.10
CA ASP A 319 -0.52 -2.55 -6.86
C ASP A 319 0.26 -3.82 -6.55
N ARG A 320 0.52 -4.65 -7.56
CA ARG A 320 1.33 -5.87 -7.40
C ARG A 320 2.77 -5.57 -7.01
N ILE A 321 3.41 -4.59 -7.66
CA ILE A 321 4.78 -4.16 -7.30
C ILE A 321 4.83 -3.66 -5.86
N ARG A 322 3.84 -2.86 -5.43
CA ARG A 322 3.76 -2.37 -4.03
C ARG A 322 3.58 -3.50 -3.02
N LYS A 323 2.87 -4.57 -3.40
CA LYS A 323 2.65 -5.77 -2.59
C LYS A 323 3.78 -6.80 -2.68
N LEU A 324 4.79 -6.60 -3.53
CA LEU A 324 5.95 -7.46 -3.53
C LEU A 324 6.63 -7.38 -2.15
N PRO A 325 6.91 -8.53 -1.52
CA PRO A 325 7.67 -8.53 -0.29
C PRO A 325 9.09 -8.02 -0.57
N ARG A 326 9.78 -7.59 0.49
CA ARG A 326 11.12 -7.03 0.37
C ARG A 326 12.14 -8.04 -0.18
N THR A 327 11.93 -9.32 0.09
CA THR A 327 12.81 -10.42 -0.34
C THR A 327 12.02 -11.59 -0.92
N PRO A 328 12.57 -12.34 -1.90
CA PRO A 328 11.92 -13.48 -2.54
C PRO A 328 11.57 -14.60 -1.56
N ARG A 329 12.40 -14.84 -0.54
CA ARG A 329 12.13 -15.88 0.47
C ARG A 329 10.83 -15.64 1.26
N SER A 330 10.49 -14.37 1.48
CA SER A 330 9.22 -13.97 2.11
C SER A 330 8.02 -14.17 1.18
N ALA A 331 8.23 -14.11 -0.13
CA ALA A 331 7.20 -14.33 -1.15
C ALA A 331 6.79 -15.79 -1.27
N MET A 332 7.75 -16.70 -1.23
CA MET A 332 7.47 -18.14 -1.31
C MET A 332 6.65 -18.66 -0.12
N LEU A 333 6.66 -17.96 1.01
CA LEU A 333 5.80 -18.26 2.16
C LEU A 333 4.36 -17.73 1.99
N MET A 334 4.11 -16.83 1.03
CA MET A 334 2.84 -16.13 0.84
C MET A 334 2.07 -16.59 -0.41
N LEU A 335 2.67 -17.39 -1.31
CA LEU A 335 1.96 -17.93 -2.46
C LEU A 335 1.15 -19.18 -2.06
N PRO A 336 -0.20 -19.18 -2.23
CA PRO A 336 -0.99 -20.38 -2.03
C PRO A 336 -0.72 -21.38 -3.16
N GLY A 337 -0.12 -22.52 -2.82
CA GLY A 337 -0.23 -23.77 -3.58
C GLY A 337 0.26 -23.76 -5.03
N GLN A 338 1.58 -23.76 -5.23
CA GLN A 338 2.20 -24.45 -6.37
C GLN A 338 3.17 -25.52 -5.85
N SER A 339 2.65 -26.53 -5.17
CA SER A 339 3.36 -27.81 -5.06
C SER A 339 3.07 -28.58 -6.35
N THR A 340 4.03 -28.59 -7.27
CA THR A 340 4.06 -29.55 -8.37
C THR A 340 3.99 -30.95 -7.76
N GLY A 341 2.89 -31.65 -8.02
CA GLY A 341 2.67 -33.01 -7.57
C GLY A 341 3.55 -33.96 -8.36
N GLU A 342 4.51 -34.57 -7.68
CA GLU A 342 4.98 -35.91 -7.99
C GLU A 342 4.66 -36.79 -6.78
N ASP A 343 4.13 -37.98 -7.09
CA ASP A 343 3.60 -38.98 -6.18
C ASP A 343 4.49 -39.22 -4.94
N ARG A 344 3.94 -39.00 -3.75
CA ARG A 344 4.43 -39.64 -2.53
C ARG A 344 3.32 -40.48 -1.89
N PRO A 345 3.57 -41.78 -1.66
CA PRO A 345 2.60 -42.64 -1.00
C PRO A 345 2.45 -42.27 0.48
N MET A 346 1.24 -42.51 0.97
CA MET A 346 0.74 -42.24 2.30
C MET A 346 1.52 -42.97 3.41
N ALA A 347 1.67 -42.24 4.52
CA ALA A 347 1.66 -42.69 5.92
C ALA A 347 2.60 -43.81 6.37
N GLY A 348 3.63 -43.41 7.13
CA GLY A 348 4.36 -44.27 8.06
C GLY A 348 5.32 -43.47 8.93
N GLU A 349 4.95 -43.31 10.20
CA GLU A 349 5.82 -43.09 11.37
C GLU A 349 6.50 -41.71 11.60
N ARG A 350 6.08 -41.10 12.71
CA ARG A 350 6.79 -40.00 13.39
C ARG A 350 7.98 -40.55 14.18
N SER A 351 9.15 -40.01 13.92
CA SER A 351 10.14 -39.51 14.90
C SER A 351 11.11 -38.63 14.09
N VAL A 352 11.67 -37.51 14.54
CA VAL A 352 12.67 -37.34 15.61
C VAL A 352 12.86 -35.83 15.85
N PRO A 353 13.38 -35.41 17.01
CA PRO A 353 13.84 -34.03 17.17
C PRO A 353 15.32 -33.91 16.70
N ASN A 354 15.68 -32.88 15.92
CA ASN A 354 17.05 -32.72 15.37
C ASN A 354 18.06 -32.28 16.44
N ALA A 355 19.05 -33.12 16.76
CA ALA A 355 19.74 -33.03 18.05
C ALA A 355 21.28 -33.04 18.01
N ALA A 356 21.94 -32.70 16.89
CA ALA A 356 23.41 -32.78 16.87
C ALA A 356 24.07 -31.89 17.96
N ASP A 357 23.42 -30.79 18.33
CA ASP A 357 24.02 -29.74 19.17
C ASP A 357 23.40 -29.61 20.57
N ARG A 358 22.72 -30.64 21.09
CA ARG A 358 21.97 -30.47 22.35
C ARG A 358 22.81 -30.75 23.59
N THR A 359 22.62 -29.93 24.62
CA THR A 359 23.15 -30.18 25.96
C THR A 359 22.35 -31.26 26.67
N VAL A 360 23.02 -32.00 27.56
CA VAL A 360 22.42 -33.13 28.30
C VAL A 360 21.18 -32.69 29.07
N ASN A 361 21.27 -31.56 29.75
CA ASN A 361 20.23 -31.08 30.64
C ASN A 361 19.12 -30.29 29.97
N ASP A 362 19.10 -30.04 28.66
CA ASP A 362 17.97 -29.24 28.12
C ASP A 362 17.52 -29.54 26.70
N SER A 363 18.20 -30.53 26.15
CA SER A 363 17.44 -31.77 25.96
C SER A 363 16.40 -32.06 27.07
N ILE A 364 16.64 -31.80 28.38
CA ILE A 364 15.71 -32.01 29.55
C ILE A 364 14.62 -30.96 29.83
N ALA A 365 14.68 -29.68 29.45
CA ALA A 365 13.60 -28.70 29.68
C ALA A 365 13.06 -27.97 28.43
N ARG A 366 13.59 -28.19 27.23
CA ARG A 366 12.76 -28.13 25.99
C ARG A 366 12.06 -29.45 25.66
N ARG A 367 12.42 -30.46 26.46
CA ARG A 367 11.54 -31.47 27.06
C ARG A 367 10.45 -30.88 28.00
N THR A 368 10.42 -29.57 28.33
CA THR A 368 9.45 -28.95 29.27
C THR A 368 8.81 -27.63 28.83
N ARG A 369 8.95 -27.17 27.59
CA ARG A 369 8.08 -27.69 26.54
C ARG A 369 8.08 -26.61 25.43
N GLY A 370 8.15 -27.00 24.17
CA GLY A 370 7.92 -26.09 23.07
C GLY A 370 7.48 -26.84 21.82
N GLU A 371 6.63 -26.15 21.06
CA GLU A 371 6.45 -26.22 19.61
C GLU A 371 5.12 -26.81 19.14
N CYS A 372 4.57 -26.22 18.07
CA CYS A 372 3.79 -26.87 17.03
C CYS A 372 3.76 -25.91 15.84
N PRO A 373 4.78 -25.93 14.99
CA PRO A 373 4.85 -25.12 13.79
C PRO A 373 4.13 -25.88 12.68
N GLU A 374 2.82 -25.96 12.84
CA GLU A 374 1.88 -26.78 12.09
C GLU A 374 1.79 -28.28 12.37
N CYS A 375 2.79 -28.94 12.97
CA CYS A 375 2.56 -30.26 13.58
C CYS A 375 3.75 -30.85 14.35
N ARG A 376 4.89 -30.17 14.45
CA ARG A 376 5.99 -30.65 15.31
C ARG A 376 5.75 -30.23 16.74
N ALA A 377 4.70 -30.83 17.29
CA ALA A 377 4.23 -30.58 18.62
C ALA A 377 5.23 -31.03 19.70
N ASP A 378 5.62 -30.10 20.57
CA ASP A 378 5.59 -30.26 22.03
C ASP A 378 5.05 -28.98 22.69
N SER A 379 3.75 -28.71 22.53
CA SER A 379 3.05 -27.47 22.92
C SER A 379 2.97 -27.18 24.43
N PRO A 380 3.27 -25.93 24.86
CA PRO A 380 2.44 -25.20 25.84
C PRO A 380 2.82 -23.70 25.91
N GLY A 381 2.67 -23.01 24.78
CA GLY A 381 2.97 -21.58 24.67
C GLY A 381 3.39 -21.20 23.26
N GLY A 382 2.44 -21.20 22.31
CA GLY A 382 2.64 -20.79 20.91
C GLY A 382 1.41 -21.07 20.03
N THR A 383 1.41 -20.56 18.79
CA THR A 383 0.44 -20.96 17.75
C THR A 383 0.64 -22.43 17.42
N VAL A 384 -0.42 -23.22 17.54
CA VAL A 384 -0.44 -24.67 17.29
C VAL A 384 -1.43 -24.99 16.18
N CYS A 385 -1.20 -26.03 15.38
CA CYS A 385 -2.16 -26.42 14.35
C CYS A 385 -3.46 -26.96 14.93
N GLY A 386 -4.49 -27.01 14.08
CA GLY A 386 -5.77 -27.61 14.43
C GLY A 386 -5.67 -29.05 14.93
N ASP A 387 -4.77 -29.86 14.37
CA ASP A 387 -4.58 -31.25 14.82
C ASP A 387 -4.10 -31.30 16.28
N CYS A 388 -3.15 -30.44 16.66
CA CYS A 388 -2.63 -30.37 18.02
C CYS A 388 -3.61 -29.71 19.00
N LEU A 389 -4.58 -28.95 18.50
CA LEU A 389 -5.72 -28.44 19.26
C LEU A 389 -6.87 -29.45 19.36
N GLY A 390 -6.72 -30.66 18.81
CA GLY A 390 -7.78 -31.68 18.81
C GLY A 390 -8.99 -31.30 17.96
N TRP A 391 -8.80 -30.44 16.95
CA TRP A 391 -9.89 -30.11 16.04
C TRP A 391 -10.30 -31.34 15.22
N PRO A 392 -11.61 -31.52 14.97
CA PRO A 392 -12.11 -32.59 14.11
C PRO A 392 -11.54 -32.47 12.69
N LYS A 393 -11.37 -33.62 12.04
CA LYS A 393 -10.94 -33.72 10.64
C LYS A 393 -12.08 -33.30 9.70
N CYS A 394 -11.69 -32.76 8.55
CA CYS A 394 -12.61 -32.37 7.47
C CYS A 394 -13.54 -33.53 7.09
N VAL A 395 -14.85 -33.26 7.07
CA VAL A 395 -15.91 -34.25 6.74
C VAL A 395 -15.81 -34.77 5.30
N SER A 396 -15.25 -33.98 4.38
CA SER A 396 -14.98 -34.42 3.00
C SER A 396 -13.79 -35.39 2.87
N GLY A 397 -13.10 -35.71 3.97
CA GLY A 397 -12.06 -36.75 3.97
C GLY A 397 -10.66 -36.30 3.51
N CYS A 398 -10.40 -35.01 3.35
CA CYS A 398 -9.07 -34.53 2.93
C CYS A 398 -8.00 -34.55 4.05
N GLY A 399 -8.36 -34.94 5.26
CA GLY A 399 -7.43 -35.12 6.39
C GLY A 399 -6.98 -33.83 7.10
N ARG A 400 -7.41 -32.64 6.68
CA ARG A 400 -7.13 -31.37 7.37
C ARG A 400 -8.01 -31.16 8.60
N ALA A 401 -7.49 -30.56 9.67
CA ALA A 401 -8.27 -30.17 10.87
C ALA A 401 -9.05 -28.86 10.66
N VAL A 402 -10.25 -28.76 11.23
CA VAL A 402 -11.16 -27.61 11.08
C VAL A 402 -11.69 -27.12 12.43
N ARG A 403 -11.56 -25.81 12.71
CA ARG A 403 -11.98 -25.16 13.96
C ARG A 403 -13.51 -25.14 14.08
N GLY A 404 -14.09 -26.21 14.65
CA GLY A 404 -15.54 -26.35 14.84
C GLY A 404 -16.18 -27.54 14.10
N GLY A 405 -15.39 -28.33 13.36
CA GLY A 405 -15.94 -29.41 12.54
C GLY A 405 -16.39 -28.95 11.15
N GLY A 406 -16.95 -29.89 10.40
CA GLY A 406 -17.42 -29.63 9.04
C GLY A 406 -16.33 -29.76 7.97
N THR A 407 -16.45 -28.96 6.93
CA THR A 407 -15.65 -29.04 5.71
C THR A 407 -14.54 -28.00 5.76
N CYS A 408 -13.32 -28.33 5.37
CA CYS A 408 -12.24 -27.32 5.33
C CYS A 408 -12.43 -26.38 4.13
N GLU A 409 -11.95 -25.14 4.23
CA GLU A 409 -12.10 -24.11 3.19
C GLU A 409 -11.65 -24.59 1.81
N THR A 410 -10.60 -25.40 1.72
CA THR A 410 -10.14 -25.98 0.43
C THR A 410 -11.13 -26.99 -0.14
N CYS A 411 -11.75 -27.83 0.70
CA CYS A 411 -12.79 -28.74 0.25
C CYS A 411 -14.10 -28.01 -0.07
N GLU A 412 -14.44 -26.96 0.68
CA GLU A 412 -15.57 -26.09 0.36
C GLU A 412 -15.36 -25.37 -0.97
N TYR A 413 -14.16 -24.86 -1.21
CA TYR A 413 -13.77 -24.23 -2.47
C TYR A 413 -13.80 -25.23 -3.64
N ALA A 414 -13.29 -26.45 -3.42
CA ALA A 414 -13.35 -27.51 -4.42
C ALA A 414 -14.80 -27.93 -4.72
N ALA A 415 -15.65 -28.08 -3.69
CA ALA A 415 -17.07 -28.37 -3.85
C ALA A 415 -17.80 -27.21 -4.55
N HIS A 416 -17.49 -25.97 -4.20
CA HIS A 416 -17.97 -24.77 -4.87
C HIS A 416 -17.64 -24.82 -6.36
N HIS A 417 -16.38 -25.06 -6.70
CA HIS A 417 -15.94 -25.21 -8.09
C HIS A 417 -16.57 -26.40 -8.81
N ALA A 418 -16.78 -27.53 -8.13
CA ALA A 418 -17.43 -28.69 -8.72
C ALA A 418 -18.87 -28.42 -9.15
N THR A 419 -19.60 -27.56 -8.43
CA THR A 419 -20.96 -27.17 -8.85
C THR A 419 -21.01 -26.27 -10.09
N ILE A 420 -19.90 -25.57 -10.38
CA ILE A 420 -19.78 -24.64 -11.52
C ILE A 420 -19.09 -25.33 -12.70
N ALA A 421 -18.23 -26.31 -12.42
CA ALA A 421 -17.42 -26.98 -13.42
C ALA A 421 -18.29 -27.64 -14.49
N ALA A 422 -17.94 -27.37 -15.74
CA ALA A 422 -18.50 -28.06 -16.89
C ALA A 422 -17.40 -28.88 -17.55
N THR A 423 -17.75 -30.03 -18.12
CA THR A 423 -16.82 -30.76 -18.99
C THR A 423 -16.60 -29.91 -20.25
N ALA A 424 -15.36 -29.45 -20.46
CA ALA A 424 -15.01 -28.80 -21.71
C ALA A 424 -15.29 -29.75 -22.88
N SER A 425 -15.74 -29.20 -24.01
CA SER A 425 -15.80 -29.97 -25.25
C SER A 425 -14.40 -30.45 -25.63
N GLU A 426 -14.28 -31.59 -26.30
CA GLU A 426 -13.01 -32.13 -26.80
C GLU A 426 -12.22 -31.11 -27.64
N ASP A 427 -12.93 -30.19 -28.32
CA ASP A 427 -12.36 -29.08 -29.08
C ASP A 427 -11.73 -27.96 -28.21
N GLY A 428 -11.74 -28.10 -26.88
CA GLY A 428 -11.33 -27.05 -25.93
C GLY A 428 -12.28 -25.83 -25.92
N LYS A 429 -13.48 -25.98 -26.50
CA LYS A 429 -14.51 -24.94 -26.53
C LYS A 429 -15.40 -25.03 -25.28
N CYS A 430 -15.80 -23.86 -24.80
CA CYS A 430 -16.70 -23.71 -23.67
C CYS A 430 -18.10 -24.23 -24.06
N PRO A 431 -18.66 -25.19 -23.31
CA PRO A 431 -20.00 -25.74 -23.54
C PRO A 431 -21.11 -24.72 -23.22
N GLY A 432 -20.73 -23.59 -22.63
CA GLY A 432 -21.63 -22.50 -22.29
C GLY A 432 -22.23 -22.65 -20.90
N HIS A 433 -23.15 -21.74 -20.56
CA HIS A 433 -23.89 -21.78 -19.30
C HIS A 433 -25.39 -21.90 -19.60
N GLY A 434 -26.12 -22.70 -18.84
CA GLY A 434 -27.55 -22.96 -19.08
C GLY A 434 -27.85 -23.73 -20.37
N GLY A 435 -26.96 -24.64 -20.77
CA GLY A 435 -27.15 -25.51 -21.95
C GLY A 435 -26.97 -24.82 -23.31
N LYS A 436 -26.48 -23.58 -23.35
CA LYS A 436 -26.28 -22.82 -24.60
C LYS A 436 -24.78 -22.66 -24.90
N PRO A 437 -24.20 -23.38 -25.87
CA PRO A 437 -22.78 -23.27 -26.20
C PRO A 437 -22.44 -21.86 -26.66
N CYS A 438 -21.37 -21.29 -26.11
CA CYS A 438 -20.94 -19.93 -26.45
C CYS A 438 -19.79 -19.88 -27.46
N GLY A 439 -19.19 -21.03 -27.79
CA GLY A 439 -18.12 -21.17 -28.80
C GLY A 439 -16.76 -20.58 -28.41
N LYS A 440 -16.65 -19.87 -27.29
CA LYS A 440 -15.39 -19.30 -26.80
C LYS A 440 -14.47 -20.40 -26.25
N ARG A 441 -13.16 -20.17 -26.23
CA ARG A 441 -12.18 -21.10 -25.62
C ARG A 441 -12.45 -21.26 -24.13
N ALA A 442 -12.50 -22.51 -23.65
CA ALA A 442 -12.57 -22.82 -22.23
C ALA A 442 -11.24 -22.43 -21.54
N VAL A 443 -11.31 -21.93 -20.30
CA VAL A 443 -10.12 -21.47 -19.56
C VAL A 443 -9.94 -22.26 -18.27
N THR A 444 -10.81 -22.03 -17.29
CA THR A 444 -10.77 -22.71 -15.98
C THR A 444 -12.11 -23.40 -15.75
N LEU A 445 -12.10 -24.60 -15.15
CA LEU A 445 -13.32 -25.36 -14.82
C LEU A 445 -14.16 -25.72 -16.06
N GLY A 446 -13.50 -25.84 -17.22
CA GLY A 446 -14.12 -26.14 -18.51
C GLY A 446 -15.07 -25.07 -19.07
N LEU A 447 -15.16 -23.89 -18.45
CA LEU A 447 -15.92 -22.75 -18.93
C LEU A 447 -15.01 -21.62 -19.42
N CYS A 448 -15.51 -20.78 -20.34
CA CYS A 448 -14.88 -19.49 -20.63
C CYS A 448 -15.18 -18.50 -19.49
N ALA A 449 -14.37 -17.44 -19.37
CA ALA A 449 -14.52 -16.45 -18.29
C ALA A 449 -15.94 -15.87 -18.18
N THR A 450 -16.59 -15.57 -19.31
CA THR A 450 -17.97 -15.02 -19.30
C THR A 450 -19.00 -16.04 -18.79
N CYS A 451 -18.93 -17.29 -19.24
CA CYS A 451 -19.86 -18.33 -18.81
C CYS A 451 -19.63 -18.74 -17.35
N ARG A 452 -18.38 -18.71 -16.89
CA ARG A 452 -18.04 -18.92 -15.48
C ARG A 452 -18.68 -17.85 -14.58
N ILE A 453 -18.55 -16.56 -14.92
CA ILE A 453 -19.16 -15.47 -14.13
C ILE A 453 -20.68 -15.63 -14.08
N LYS A 454 -21.31 -16.03 -15.20
CA LYS A 454 -22.76 -16.30 -15.22
C LYS A 454 -23.13 -17.48 -14.32
N ALA A 455 -22.37 -18.57 -14.37
CA ALA A 455 -22.59 -19.72 -13.50
C ALA A 455 -22.41 -19.38 -12.00
N GLU A 456 -21.39 -18.58 -11.66
CA GLU A 456 -21.18 -18.07 -10.30
C GLU A 456 -22.33 -17.16 -9.86
N THR A 457 -22.81 -16.28 -10.75
CA THR A 457 -23.93 -15.36 -10.47
C THR A 457 -25.23 -16.12 -10.23
N ASP A 458 -25.56 -17.07 -11.11
CA ASP A 458 -26.79 -17.87 -11.02
C ASP A 458 -26.77 -18.77 -9.77
N ARG A 459 -25.60 -19.33 -9.42
CA ARG A 459 -25.45 -20.05 -8.15
C ARG A 459 -25.69 -19.13 -6.96
N ASN A 460 -25.06 -17.95 -6.95
CA ASN A 460 -25.19 -16.99 -5.86
C ASN A 460 -26.64 -16.50 -5.70
N SER A 461 -27.40 -16.33 -6.80
CA SER A 461 -28.82 -16.00 -6.70
C SER A 461 -29.63 -17.15 -6.09
N VAL A 462 -29.37 -18.41 -6.46
CA VAL A 462 -30.03 -19.57 -5.85
C VAL A 462 -29.72 -19.67 -4.35
N ILE A 463 -28.48 -19.38 -3.93
CA ILE A 463 -28.11 -19.33 -2.51
C ILE A 463 -28.85 -18.21 -1.79
N ALA A 464 -28.89 -17.01 -2.36
CA ALA A 464 -29.59 -15.86 -1.77
C ALA A 464 -31.10 -16.11 -1.64
N ASP A 465 -31.72 -16.76 -2.64
CA ASP A 465 -33.13 -17.15 -2.60
C ASP A 465 -33.39 -18.17 -1.49
N TRP A 466 -32.50 -19.16 -1.32
CA TRP A 466 -32.59 -20.15 -0.24
C TRP A 466 -32.40 -19.53 1.15
N GLU A 467 -31.44 -18.61 1.32
CA GLU A 467 -31.23 -17.89 2.58
C GLU A 467 -32.45 -17.03 2.93
N THR A 468 -33.01 -16.33 1.95
CA THR A 468 -34.24 -15.56 2.12
C THR A 468 -35.40 -16.45 2.56
N ALA A 469 -35.58 -17.61 1.93
CA ALA A 469 -36.63 -18.57 2.29
C ALA A 469 -36.42 -19.14 3.71
N ARG A 470 -35.18 -19.46 4.08
CA ARG A 470 -34.82 -19.92 5.43
C ARG A 470 -35.16 -18.86 6.46
N ASP A 471 -34.79 -17.61 6.22
CA ASP A 471 -34.98 -16.52 7.15
C ASP A 471 -36.47 -16.20 7.34
N GLN A 472 -37.29 -16.31 6.28
CA GLN A 472 -38.74 -16.23 6.36
C GLN A 472 -39.34 -17.36 7.23
N ILE A 473 -38.86 -18.60 7.09
CA ILE A 473 -39.31 -19.73 7.92
C ILE A 473 -38.93 -19.51 9.39
N VAL A 474 -37.71 -19.06 9.66
CA VAL A 474 -37.26 -18.77 11.04
C VAL A 474 -38.08 -17.63 11.66
N ALA A 475 -38.35 -16.57 10.90
CA ALA A 475 -39.19 -15.47 11.37
C ALA A 475 -40.62 -15.92 11.66
N ALA A 476 -41.20 -16.77 10.80
CA ALA A 476 -42.53 -17.34 11.01
C ALA A 476 -42.58 -18.25 12.26
N ALA A 477 -41.55 -19.06 12.49
CA ALA A 477 -41.45 -19.93 13.67
C ALA A 477 -41.35 -19.11 14.97
N LYS A 478 -40.51 -18.07 14.99
CA LYS A 478 -40.40 -17.15 16.15
C LYS A 478 -41.73 -16.45 16.45
N ALA A 479 -42.41 -15.96 15.41
CA ALA A 479 -43.72 -15.33 15.57
C ALA A 479 -44.80 -16.31 16.05
N ALA A 480 -44.68 -17.60 15.76
CA ALA A 480 -45.58 -18.63 16.27
C ALA A 480 -45.30 -18.97 17.74
N GLU A 481 -44.03 -18.98 18.15
CA GLU A 481 -43.60 -19.19 19.54
C GLU A 481 -44.08 -18.04 20.44
N GLU A 482 -43.92 -16.78 20.01
CA GLU A 482 -44.42 -15.60 20.74
C GLU A 482 -45.96 -15.58 20.89
N ARG A 483 -46.69 -16.26 20.00
CA ARG A 483 -48.15 -16.36 20.05
C ARG A 483 -48.65 -17.49 20.95
N GLN A 484 -47.80 -18.39 21.42
CA GLN A 484 -48.23 -19.39 22.40
C GLN A 484 -48.49 -18.67 23.73
N PRO A 485 -49.75 -18.57 24.18
CA PRO A 485 -50.05 -17.88 25.43
C PRO A 485 -49.35 -18.60 26.57
N GLU A 486 -48.55 -17.88 27.37
CA GLU A 486 -47.96 -18.39 28.60
C GLU A 486 -49.06 -18.99 29.46
N ASN A 487 -49.02 -20.32 29.59
CA ASN A 487 -49.78 -21.19 30.49
C ASN A 487 -51.04 -20.58 31.13
N ALA A 488 -52.19 -21.09 30.68
CA ALA A 488 -53.34 -21.18 31.57
C ALA A 488 -52.90 -21.90 32.85
N PRO A 489 -53.16 -21.34 34.05
CA PRO A 489 -52.72 -21.92 35.31
C PRO A 489 -53.36 -23.30 35.51
N PHE A 490 -52.54 -24.29 35.85
CA PHE A 490 -52.95 -25.65 36.25
C PHE A 490 -53.63 -25.67 37.61
#